data_AF-A0A8J7IDJ6-F1
#
_entry.id   AF-A0A8J7IDJ6-F1
#
_cell.length_a   1.000
_cell.length_b   1.000
_cell.length_c   1.000
_cell.angle_alpha   90.00
_cell.angle_beta   90.00
_cell.angle_gamma   90.00
#
_symmetry.space_group_name_H-M   'P 1'
#
loop_
_entity.id
_entity.type
_entity.pdbx_description
1 polymer ?
#
loop_
_entity_poly.entity_id
_entity_poly.type
_entity_poly.pdbx_seq_one_letter_code
_entity_poly.pdbx_strand_id
1 'polypeptide(L)'
;MNEEPLSEAQLLQMHWMELYLRLPEGGVVERFSDELECEDRLKKIRWPDGPFCPKCEQSNFGYHEARKIYHCRICLTQFSMTSGTLLHRRRLDLLVYFQLAEEFIEIEAARLKFSRPTGHELKDRYSIAYATAFRLRKYLVEDLSRLQGGILGQCICTQEIEIPPDVDRDTAVYLQWLNDEVEIRRSRSIGTIFKYH
;
A
#
# COMPACT_ATOMS: atom_id res chain seq x y z
N MET A 1 -30.90 11.64 -19.25
CA MET A 1 -29.85 10.89 -19.96
C MET A 1 -29.38 9.81 -19.00
N ASN A 2 -29.60 8.54 -19.34
CA ASN A 2 -29.07 7.45 -18.52
C ASN A 2 -27.61 7.28 -18.90
N GLU A 3 -26.70 7.70 -18.01
CA GLU A 3 -25.28 7.38 -18.17
C GLU A 3 -25.11 5.85 -18.09
N GLU A 4 -24.33 5.31 -19.01
CA GLU A 4 -23.99 3.89 -19.01
C GLU A 4 -23.06 3.62 -17.81
N PRO A 5 -23.30 2.55 -17.03
CA PRO A 5 -22.50 2.27 -15.85
C PRO A 5 -21.04 1.99 -16.22
N LEU A 6 -20.12 2.43 -15.36
CA LEU A 6 -18.69 2.18 -15.53
C LEU A 6 -18.38 0.67 -15.57
N SER A 7 -17.50 0.29 -16.48
CA SER A 7 -16.99 -1.08 -16.57
C SER A 7 -16.06 -1.42 -15.40
N GLU A 8 -15.93 -2.71 -15.08
CA GLU A 8 -15.00 -3.21 -14.05
C GLU A 8 -13.55 -2.74 -14.30
N ALA A 9 -13.13 -2.68 -15.56
CA ALA A 9 -11.80 -2.18 -15.93
C ALA A 9 -11.62 -0.69 -15.62
N GLN A 10 -12.67 0.13 -15.76
CA GLN A 10 -12.64 1.54 -15.40
C GLN A 10 -12.59 1.71 -13.88
N LEU A 11 -13.42 0.98 -13.13
CA LEU A 11 -13.40 1.01 -11.67
C LEU A 11 -12.03 0.59 -11.10
N LEU A 12 -11.45 -0.48 -11.66
CA LEU A 12 -10.11 -0.92 -11.28
C LEU A 12 -9.06 0.14 -11.62
N GLN A 13 -9.18 0.82 -12.77
CA GLN A 13 -8.27 1.90 -13.10
C GLN A 13 -8.38 3.07 -12.11
N MET A 14 -9.60 3.47 -11.75
CA MET A 14 -9.85 4.57 -10.80
C MET A 14 -9.19 4.27 -9.47
N HIS A 15 -9.38 3.04 -8.96
CA HIS A 15 -8.69 2.56 -7.76
C HIS A 15 -7.17 2.78 -7.82
N TRP A 16 -6.50 2.39 -8.90
CA TRP A 16 -5.05 2.58 -9.02
C TRP A 16 -4.63 4.04 -9.13
N MET A 17 -5.41 4.87 -9.85
CA MET A 17 -5.14 6.31 -9.96
C MET A 17 -5.32 7.03 -8.63
N GLU A 18 -6.35 6.68 -7.86
CA GLU A 18 -6.54 7.18 -6.49
C GLU A 18 -5.36 6.83 -5.59
N LEU A 19 -4.91 5.56 -5.60
CA LEU A 19 -3.75 5.16 -4.82
C LEU A 19 -2.51 5.97 -5.22
N TYR A 20 -2.26 6.13 -6.53
CA TYR A 20 -1.12 6.88 -7.04
C TYR A 20 -1.12 8.35 -6.62
N LEU A 21 -2.27 9.01 -6.73
CA LEU A 21 -2.43 10.41 -6.31
C LEU A 21 -2.24 10.60 -4.79
N ARG A 22 -2.45 9.54 -3.99
CA ARG A 22 -2.24 9.57 -2.53
C ARG A 22 -0.82 9.20 -2.08
N LEU A 23 0.05 8.74 -2.98
CA LEU A 23 1.44 8.46 -2.65
C LEU A 23 2.17 9.75 -2.21
N PRO A 24 3.18 9.66 -1.32
CA PRO A 24 4.00 10.82 -0.97
C PRO A 24 4.69 11.42 -2.21
N GLU A 25 4.70 12.75 -2.33
CA GLU A 25 5.33 13.46 -3.47
C GLU A 25 6.83 13.15 -3.62
N GLY A 26 7.57 13.04 -2.50
CA GLY A 26 8.99 12.65 -2.47
C GLY A 26 9.25 11.13 -2.54
N GLY A 27 8.18 10.35 -2.65
CA GLY A 27 8.25 8.89 -2.65
C GLY A 27 8.38 8.27 -1.26
N VAL A 28 8.23 6.94 -1.20
CA VAL A 28 8.23 6.17 0.06
C VAL A 28 9.55 6.30 0.82
N VAL A 29 10.68 6.31 0.12
CA VAL A 29 12.01 6.36 0.76
C VAL A 29 12.25 7.69 1.48
N GLU A 30 11.76 8.80 0.93
CA GLU A 30 11.83 10.09 1.61
C GLU A 30 10.83 10.15 2.76
N ARG A 31 9.64 9.57 2.58
CA ARG A 31 8.60 9.58 3.61
C ARG A 31 8.95 8.71 4.82
N PHE A 32 9.59 7.56 4.63
CA PHE A 32 9.87 6.59 5.69
C PHE A 32 11.37 6.38 5.82
N SER A 33 11.96 6.93 6.89
CA SER A 33 13.42 6.94 7.03
C SER A 33 14.01 5.58 7.45
N ASP A 34 13.23 4.77 8.17
CA ASP A 34 13.69 3.49 8.71
C ASP A 34 12.56 2.47 8.95
N GLU A 35 12.96 1.27 9.38
CA GLU A 35 12.05 0.17 9.70
C GLU A 35 11.14 0.49 10.89
N LEU A 36 11.60 1.28 11.86
CA LEU A 36 10.80 1.61 13.05
C LEU A 36 9.62 2.51 12.67
N GLU A 37 9.83 3.49 11.80
CA GLU A 37 8.75 4.34 11.30
C GLU A 37 7.74 3.53 10.47
N CYS A 38 8.22 2.59 9.66
CA CYS A 38 7.36 1.67 8.93
C CYS A 38 6.52 0.79 9.88
N GLU A 39 7.11 0.30 10.96
CA GLU A 39 6.42 -0.47 11.98
C GLU A 39 5.35 0.37 12.71
N ASP A 40 5.68 1.59 13.11
CA ASP A 40 4.74 2.51 13.75
C ASP A 40 3.57 2.87 12.84
N ARG A 41 3.84 3.09 11.54
CA ARG A 41 2.79 3.31 10.54
C ARG A 41 1.88 2.09 10.41
N LEU A 42 2.46 0.90 10.27
CA LEU A 42 1.70 -0.34 10.18
C LEU A 42 0.84 -0.56 11.42
N LYS A 43 1.38 -0.28 12.62
CA LYS A 43 0.64 -0.38 13.87
C LYS A 43 -0.58 0.54 13.89
N LYS A 44 -0.40 1.82 13.49
CA LYS A 44 -1.49 2.81 13.42
C LYS A 44 -2.59 2.42 12.44
N ILE A 45 -2.22 1.95 11.25
CA ILE A 45 -3.18 1.50 10.23
C ILE A 45 -3.93 0.26 10.70
N ARG A 46 -3.21 -0.71 11.27
CA ARG A 46 -3.80 -1.97 11.69
C ARG A 46 -4.71 -1.82 12.91
N TRP A 47 -4.35 -0.91 13.81
CA TRP A 47 -4.93 -0.78 15.14
C TRP A 47 -5.10 0.70 15.51
N PRO A 48 -6.02 1.42 14.84
CA PRO A 48 -6.25 2.85 15.10
C PRO A 48 -6.65 3.12 16.54
N ASP A 49 -7.46 2.23 17.14
CA ASP A 49 -7.93 2.32 18.53
C ASP A 49 -7.06 1.52 19.52
N GLY A 50 -5.87 1.10 19.07
CA GLY A 50 -4.93 0.30 19.84
C GLY A 50 -5.01 -1.21 19.57
N PRO A 51 -3.95 -1.96 19.94
CA PRO A 51 -3.86 -3.38 19.61
C PRO A 51 -4.97 -4.21 20.26
N PHE A 52 -5.37 -5.29 19.60
CA PHE A 52 -6.27 -6.30 20.14
C PHE A 52 -5.79 -7.70 19.76
N CYS A 53 -6.16 -8.70 20.57
CA CYS A 53 -5.81 -10.09 20.27
C CYS A 53 -6.55 -10.57 19.02
N PRO A 54 -5.87 -11.07 17.97
CA PRO A 54 -6.53 -11.50 16.74
C PRO A 54 -7.35 -12.79 16.89
N LYS A 55 -7.30 -13.46 18.05
CA LYS A 55 -8.04 -14.70 18.32
C LYS A 55 -9.33 -14.48 19.12
N CYS A 56 -9.31 -13.58 20.08
CA CYS A 56 -10.45 -13.36 20.99
C CYS A 56 -10.89 -11.89 21.07
N GLU A 57 -10.25 -11.01 20.29
CA GLU A 57 -10.61 -9.60 20.10
C GLU A 57 -10.56 -8.75 21.39
N GLN A 58 -9.93 -9.26 22.44
CA GLN A 58 -9.75 -8.57 23.71
C GLN A 58 -8.47 -7.72 23.71
N SER A 59 -8.52 -6.57 24.38
CA SER A 59 -7.39 -5.65 24.53
C SER A 59 -6.59 -5.86 25.81
N ASN A 60 -6.78 -7.00 26.50
CA ASN A 60 -6.04 -7.36 27.71
C ASN A 60 -4.84 -8.27 27.38
N PHE A 61 -3.66 -7.68 27.29
CA PHE A 61 -2.41 -8.36 26.96
C PHE A 61 -1.20 -7.75 27.68
N GLY A 62 -0.13 -8.51 27.79
CA GLY A 62 1.22 -7.98 28.03
C GLY A 62 1.97 -7.79 26.71
N TYR A 63 2.96 -6.88 26.67
CA TYR A 63 3.85 -6.71 25.53
C TYR A 63 5.29 -7.02 25.94
N HIS A 64 5.97 -7.85 25.15
CA HIS A 64 7.38 -8.20 25.32
C HIS A 64 8.22 -7.44 24.29
N GLU A 65 8.75 -6.29 24.69
CA GLU A 65 9.52 -5.37 23.84
C GLU A 65 10.64 -6.09 23.06
N ALA A 66 11.50 -6.84 23.76
CA ALA A 66 12.65 -7.52 23.16
C ALA A 66 12.29 -8.55 22.07
N ARG A 67 11.07 -9.07 22.09
CA ARG A 67 10.58 -10.03 21.07
C ARG A 67 9.56 -9.41 20.12
N LYS A 68 9.12 -8.17 20.37
CA LYS A 68 8.00 -7.50 19.69
C LYS A 68 6.73 -8.36 19.61
N ILE A 69 6.39 -9.03 20.72
CA ILE A 69 5.25 -9.96 20.83
C ILE A 69 4.29 -9.50 21.92
N TYR A 70 3.01 -9.51 21.60
CA TYR A 70 1.89 -9.39 22.53
C TYR A 70 1.50 -10.76 23.07
N HIS A 71 1.19 -10.86 24.35
CA HIS A 71 0.68 -12.05 25.00
C HIS A 71 -0.71 -11.76 25.59
N CYS A 72 -1.75 -12.31 24.97
CA CYS A 72 -3.13 -12.15 25.43
C CYS A 72 -3.33 -12.81 26.79
N ARG A 73 -3.83 -12.08 27.78
CA ARG A 73 -4.09 -12.60 29.13
C ARG A 73 -5.41 -13.37 29.24
N ILE A 74 -6.25 -13.31 28.21
CA ILE A 74 -7.56 -13.99 28.17
C ILE A 74 -7.44 -15.37 27.54
N CYS A 75 -6.92 -15.45 26.30
CA CYS A 75 -6.84 -16.70 25.54
C CYS A 75 -5.41 -17.26 25.43
N LEU A 76 -4.46 -16.67 26.15
CA LEU A 76 -3.04 -17.06 26.24
C LEU A 76 -2.28 -17.04 24.91
N THR A 77 -2.89 -16.53 23.85
CA THR A 77 -2.31 -16.50 22.50
C THR A 77 -1.25 -15.41 22.40
N GLN A 78 -0.09 -15.78 21.85
CA GLN A 78 0.95 -14.83 21.47
C GLN A 78 0.72 -14.36 20.04
N PHE A 79 0.89 -13.06 19.80
CA PHE A 79 0.76 -12.47 18.47
C PHE A 79 1.72 -11.29 18.30
N SER A 80 2.12 -11.01 17.07
CA SER A 80 2.90 -9.83 16.71
C SER A 80 2.02 -8.84 15.94
N MET A 81 2.57 -7.67 15.65
CA MET A 81 1.95 -6.67 14.78
C MET A 81 1.65 -7.20 13.37
N THR A 82 2.29 -8.28 12.92
CA THR A 82 2.02 -8.90 11.61
C THR A 82 1.21 -10.20 11.70
N SER A 83 0.90 -10.72 12.89
CA SER A 83 0.10 -11.94 13.04
C SER A 83 -1.23 -11.85 12.29
N GLY A 84 -1.61 -12.87 11.53
CA GLY A 84 -2.87 -12.83 10.76
C GLY A 84 -2.86 -11.88 9.54
N THR A 85 -1.69 -11.37 9.14
CA THR A 85 -1.50 -10.69 7.85
C THR A 85 -0.54 -11.49 6.99
N LEU A 86 -0.50 -11.19 5.69
CA LEU A 86 0.46 -11.80 4.78
C LEU A 86 1.91 -11.30 5.01
N LEU A 87 2.09 -10.23 5.80
CA LEU A 87 3.39 -9.80 6.35
C LEU A 87 3.88 -10.71 7.49
N HIS A 88 3.08 -11.67 7.94
CA HIS A 88 3.51 -12.64 8.94
C HIS A 88 4.68 -13.45 8.39
N ARG A 89 5.79 -13.53 9.14
CA ARG A 89 7.04 -14.18 8.72
C ARG A 89 7.69 -13.54 7.48
N ARG A 90 7.49 -12.23 7.28
CA ARG A 90 8.29 -11.46 6.31
C ARG A 90 9.79 -11.69 6.55
N ARG A 91 10.55 -11.80 5.46
CA ARG A 91 12.01 -11.94 5.48
C ARG A 91 12.75 -10.69 5.02
N LEU A 92 12.00 -9.68 4.59
CA LEU A 92 12.49 -8.38 4.20
C LEU A 92 11.89 -7.36 5.15
N ASP A 93 12.59 -6.24 5.28
CA ASP A 93 12.15 -5.06 6.03
C ASP A 93 10.86 -4.50 5.42
N LEU A 94 9.98 -3.93 6.24
CA LEU A 94 8.74 -3.29 5.79
C LEU A 94 9.01 -2.19 4.77
N LEU A 95 10.12 -1.47 4.89
CA LEU A 95 10.48 -0.45 3.91
C LEU A 95 10.54 -1.02 2.48
N VAL A 96 11.06 -2.25 2.32
CA VAL A 96 11.08 -2.93 1.01
C VAL A 96 9.67 -3.25 0.51
N TYR A 97 8.75 -3.65 1.41
CA TYR A 97 7.34 -3.85 1.02
C TYR A 97 6.68 -2.54 0.62
N PHE A 98 7.00 -1.44 1.29
CA PHE A 98 6.45 -0.12 1.00
C PHE A 98 6.95 0.39 -0.35
N GLN A 99 8.25 0.26 -0.64
CA GLN A 99 8.84 0.64 -1.94
C GLN A 99 8.25 -0.20 -3.09
N LEU A 100 8.12 -1.51 -2.90
CA LEU A 100 7.49 -2.37 -3.91
C LEU A 100 6.00 -2.05 -4.09
N ALA A 101 5.31 -1.67 -3.02
CA ALA A 101 3.91 -1.26 -3.13
C ALA A 101 3.76 0.05 -3.91
N GLU A 102 4.64 1.02 -3.68
CA GLU A 102 4.76 2.23 -4.50
C GLU A 102 5.01 1.88 -5.98
N GLU A 103 6.05 1.08 -6.29
CA GLU A 103 6.37 0.65 -7.66
C GLU A 103 5.15 -0.02 -8.35
N PHE A 104 4.41 -0.87 -7.63
CA PHE A 104 3.21 -1.51 -8.18
C PHE A 104 2.08 -0.53 -8.45
N ILE A 105 1.83 0.42 -7.53
CA ILE A 105 0.79 1.44 -7.71
C ILE A 105 1.11 2.33 -8.93
N GLU A 106 2.37 2.76 -9.08
CA GLU A 106 2.81 3.58 -10.21
C GLU A 106 2.60 2.86 -11.55
N ILE A 107 3.02 1.59 -11.63
CA ILE A 107 2.88 0.75 -12.82
C ILE A 107 1.41 0.56 -13.20
N GLU A 108 0.54 0.30 -12.23
CA GLU A 108 -0.88 0.09 -12.49
C GLU A 108 -1.61 1.38 -12.88
N ALA A 109 -1.34 2.49 -12.18
CA ALA A 109 -1.89 3.79 -12.54
C ALA A 109 -1.44 4.24 -13.94
N ALA A 110 -0.28 3.78 -14.41
CA ALA A 110 0.21 3.99 -15.77
C ALA A 110 -0.33 3.00 -16.81
N ARG A 111 -1.15 2.03 -16.40
CA ARG A 111 -1.63 0.92 -17.25
C ARG A 111 -0.49 0.09 -17.86
N LEU A 112 0.67 0.06 -17.19
CA LEU A 112 1.87 -0.65 -17.62
C LEU A 112 1.98 -2.03 -16.96
N LYS A 113 0.86 -2.75 -16.77
CA LYS A 113 0.82 -4.03 -16.03
C LYS A 113 1.88 -5.08 -16.43
N PHE A 114 2.37 -5.04 -17.67
CA PHE A 114 3.43 -5.91 -18.18
C PHE A 114 4.83 -5.55 -17.68
N SER A 115 5.00 -4.35 -17.14
CA SER A 115 6.22 -3.85 -16.48
C SER A 115 6.31 -4.23 -15.01
N ARG A 116 5.30 -4.94 -14.46
CA ARG A 116 5.35 -5.42 -13.08
C ARG A 116 6.57 -6.31 -12.86
N PRO A 117 7.33 -6.11 -11.76
CA PRO A 117 8.42 -6.99 -11.40
C PRO A 117 8.03 -8.46 -11.41
N THR A 118 8.84 -9.27 -12.09
CA THR A 118 8.66 -10.73 -12.09
C THR A 118 9.18 -11.35 -10.79
N GLY A 119 8.76 -12.58 -10.50
CA GLY A 119 9.31 -13.32 -9.36
C GLY A 119 10.82 -13.56 -9.46
N HIS A 120 11.36 -13.68 -10.68
CA HIS A 120 12.80 -13.81 -10.92
C HIS A 120 13.54 -12.49 -10.68
N GLU A 121 13.02 -11.39 -11.20
CA GLU A 121 13.60 -10.06 -10.95
C GLU A 121 13.63 -9.73 -9.47
N LEU A 122 12.54 -9.97 -8.73
CA LEU A 122 12.49 -9.72 -7.28
C LEU A 122 13.44 -10.65 -6.51
N LYS A 123 13.57 -11.90 -6.94
CA LYS A 123 14.51 -12.86 -6.36
C LYS A 123 15.95 -12.35 -6.50
N ASP A 124 16.33 -11.92 -7.70
CA ASP A 124 17.69 -11.49 -7.97
C ASP A 124 17.96 -10.10 -7.36
N ARG A 125 17.01 -9.16 -7.43
CA ARG A 125 17.10 -7.81 -6.85
C ARG A 125 17.33 -7.82 -5.33
N TYR A 126 16.66 -8.71 -4.59
CA TYR A 126 16.75 -8.78 -3.13
C TYR A 126 17.55 -9.97 -2.61
N SER A 127 18.19 -10.75 -3.49
CA SER A 127 18.97 -11.95 -3.13
C SER A 127 18.20 -12.93 -2.23
N ILE A 128 16.92 -13.17 -2.53
CA ILE A 128 16.03 -14.06 -1.78
C ILE A 128 15.75 -15.35 -2.56
N ALA A 129 15.25 -16.38 -1.88
CA ALA A 129 14.76 -17.57 -2.57
C ALA A 129 13.56 -17.25 -3.48
N TYR A 130 13.45 -17.91 -4.63
CA TYR A 130 12.34 -17.70 -5.58
C TYR A 130 10.96 -17.89 -4.94
N ALA A 131 10.80 -18.90 -4.09
CA ALA A 131 9.55 -19.13 -3.36
C ALA A 131 9.18 -17.97 -2.40
N THR A 132 10.16 -17.21 -1.91
CA THR A 132 9.93 -15.98 -1.14
C THR A 132 9.52 -14.85 -2.06
N ALA A 133 10.23 -14.66 -3.18
CA ALA A 133 9.89 -13.64 -4.18
C ALA A 133 8.49 -13.83 -4.79
N PHE A 134 8.12 -15.06 -5.11
CA PHE A 134 6.79 -15.41 -5.60
C PHE A 134 5.69 -15.06 -4.59
N ARG A 135 5.89 -15.40 -3.30
CA ARG A 135 4.93 -15.07 -2.23
C ARG A 135 4.83 -13.57 -2.00
N LEU A 136 5.96 -12.87 -2.01
CA LEU A 136 6.02 -11.41 -1.92
C LEU A 136 5.20 -10.76 -3.03
N ARG A 137 5.45 -11.13 -4.28
CA ARG A 137 4.71 -10.63 -5.44
C ARG A 137 3.22 -10.93 -5.35
N LYS A 138 2.86 -12.17 -4.99
CA LYS A 138 1.46 -12.57 -4.80
C LYS A 138 0.78 -11.73 -3.74
N TYR A 139 1.44 -11.49 -2.61
CA TYR A 139 0.92 -10.64 -1.55
C TYR A 139 0.69 -9.20 -2.02
N LEU A 140 1.67 -8.58 -2.67
CA LEU A 140 1.55 -7.21 -3.17
C LEU A 140 0.31 -7.04 -4.06
N VAL A 141 0.13 -7.97 -5.01
CA VAL A 141 -1.05 -7.95 -5.89
C VAL A 141 -2.35 -8.14 -5.10
N GLU A 142 -2.42 -9.15 -4.22
CA GLU A 142 -3.61 -9.44 -3.43
C GLU A 142 -4.00 -8.32 -2.45
N ASP A 143 -3.03 -7.64 -1.84
CA ASP A 143 -3.29 -6.59 -0.87
C ASP A 143 -3.68 -5.28 -1.55
N LEU A 144 -2.90 -4.86 -2.54
CA LEU A 144 -3.12 -3.59 -3.24
C LEU A 144 -4.37 -3.59 -4.11
N SER A 145 -4.91 -4.76 -4.45
CA SER A 145 -6.20 -4.85 -5.17
C SER A 145 -7.42 -4.72 -4.26
N ARG A 146 -7.24 -4.67 -2.92
CA ARG A 146 -8.34 -4.45 -1.98
C ARG A 146 -8.71 -2.96 -1.92
N LEU A 147 -9.89 -2.67 -1.38
CA LEU A 147 -10.33 -1.31 -1.09
C LEU A 147 -9.21 -0.50 -0.37
N GLN A 148 -8.95 0.71 -0.85
CA GLN A 148 -7.87 1.60 -0.34
C GLN A 148 -6.46 0.98 -0.39
N GLY A 149 -6.24 -0.03 -1.23
CA GLY A 149 -4.96 -0.70 -1.42
C GLY A 149 -4.59 -1.66 -0.29
N GLY A 150 -5.58 -2.13 0.47
CA GLY A 150 -5.35 -3.05 1.59
C GLY A 150 -4.49 -2.40 2.68
N ILE A 151 -3.67 -3.19 3.35
CA ILE A 151 -2.83 -2.70 4.45
C ILE A 151 -1.66 -1.87 3.92
N LEU A 152 -0.99 -2.33 2.86
CA LEU A 152 0.17 -1.65 2.28
C LEU A 152 -0.23 -0.31 1.67
N GLY A 153 -1.32 -0.27 0.89
CA GLY A 153 -1.85 0.96 0.31
C GLY A 153 -2.15 1.99 1.40
N GLN A 154 -2.91 1.62 2.44
CA GLN A 154 -3.20 2.53 3.56
C GLN A 154 -1.93 3.00 4.31
N CYS A 155 -0.90 2.15 4.39
CA CYS A 155 0.37 2.55 4.98
C CYS A 155 1.07 3.65 4.17
N ILE A 156 1.16 3.51 2.84
CA ILE A 156 1.98 4.41 2.00
C ILE A 156 1.21 5.54 1.33
N CYS A 157 -0.11 5.41 1.17
CA CYS A 157 -0.99 6.46 0.66
C CYS A 157 -1.26 7.49 1.75
N THR A 158 -0.28 8.39 1.94
CA THR A 158 -0.24 9.35 3.05
C THR A 158 -0.84 10.71 2.71
N GLN A 159 -1.07 10.99 1.43
CA GLN A 159 -1.72 12.22 0.98
C GLN A 159 -3.24 12.05 0.95
N GLU A 160 -3.94 13.17 1.12
CA GLU A 160 -5.36 13.29 0.89
C GLU A 160 -5.60 13.84 -0.51
N ILE A 161 -6.67 13.38 -1.14
CA ILE A 161 -7.12 13.88 -2.43
C ILE A 161 -8.35 14.74 -2.17
N GLU A 162 -8.28 16.00 -2.57
CA GLU A 162 -9.41 16.93 -2.53
C GLU A 162 -10.22 16.79 -3.82
N ILE A 163 -11.35 16.10 -3.72
CA ILE A 163 -12.25 15.91 -4.86
C ILE A 163 -13.17 17.14 -4.96
N PRO A 164 -13.33 17.74 -6.15
CA PRO A 164 -14.26 18.85 -6.33
C PRO A 164 -15.70 18.46 -5.91
N PRO A 165 -16.45 19.38 -5.28
CA PRO A 165 -17.77 19.06 -4.71
C PRO A 165 -18.83 18.67 -5.74
N ASP A 166 -18.60 18.99 -7.02
CA ASP A 166 -19.44 18.68 -8.16
C ASP A 166 -19.09 17.34 -8.85
N VAL A 167 -18.08 16.62 -8.36
CA VAL A 167 -17.60 15.37 -8.94
C VAL A 167 -17.95 14.17 -8.04
N ASP A 168 -18.80 13.28 -8.55
CA ASP A 168 -19.20 12.05 -7.86
C ASP A 168 -18.29 10.86 -8.24
N ARG A 169 -17.85 10.08 -7.24
CA ARG A 169 -16.77 9.08 -7.33
C ARG A 169 -17.05 7.89 -8.24
N ASP A 170 -18.30 7.62 -8.58
CA ASP A 170 -18.68 6.48 -9.43
C ASP A 170 -19.13 6.90 -10.83
N THR A 171 -18.68 8.09 -11.28
CA THR A 171 -19.07 8.67 -12.57
C THR A 171 -17.92 8.69 -13.58
N ALA A 172 -18.28 8.77 -14.87
CA ALA A 172 -17.30 9.02 -15.93
C ALA A 172 -16.58 10.37 -15.76
N VAL A 173 -17.22 11.35 -15.11
CA VAL A 173 -16.63 12.65 -14.78
C VAL A 173 -15.47 12.47 -13.81
N TYR A 174 -15.64 11.67 -12.76
CA TYR A 174 -14.55 11.39 -11.81
C TYR A 174 -13.41 10.62 -12.44
N LEU A 175 -13.71 9.64 -13.32
CA LEU A 175 -12.69 8.97 -14.09
C LEU A 175 -11.86 9.96 -14.94
N GLN A 176 -12.52 10.89 -15.63
CA GLN A 176 -11.82 11.91 -16.43
C GLN A 176 -10.94 12.79 -15.54
N TRP A 177 -11.51 13.30 -14.44
CA TRP A 177 -10.79 14.12 -13.47
C TRP A 177 -9.53 13.42 -12.91
N LEU A 178 -9.63 12.14 -12.54
CA LEU A 178 -8.48 11.36 -12.09
C LEU A 178 -7.38 11.25 -13.16
N ASN A 179 -7.73 11.09 -14.44
CA ASN A 179 -6.72 11.06 -15.50
C ASN A 179 -5.97 12.39 -15.58
N ASP A 180 -6.70 13.51 -15.54
CA ASP A 180 -6.12 14.85 -15.62
C ASP A 180 -5.17 15.10 -14.43
N GLU A 181 -5.57 14.76 -13.20
CA GLU A 181 -4.72 14.91 -12.00
C GLU A 181 -3.47 14.02 -12.06
N VAL A 182 -3.60 12.78 -12.56
CA VAL A 182 -2.46 11.88 -12.75
C VAL A 182 -1.46 12.47 -13.75
N GLU A 183 -1.93 13.04 -14.86
CA GLU A 183 -1.09 13.71 -15.85
C GLU A 183 -0.39 14.94 -15.27
N ILE A 184 -1.11 15.76 -14.49
CA ILE A 184 -0.56 16.92 -13.79
C ILE A 184 0.56 16.48 -12.83
N ARG A 185 0.31 15.46 -12.00
CA ARG A 185 1.31 14.94 -11.06
C ARG A 185 2.56 14.44 -11.78
N ARG A 186 2.42 13.64 -12.84
CA ARG A 186 3.55 13.15 -13.65
C ARG A 186 4.38 14.28 -14.25
N SER A 187 3.70 15.31 -14.75
CA SER A 187 4.36 16.49 -15.35
C SER A 187 5.22 17.23 -14.33
N ARG A 188 4.77 17.33 -13.07
CA ARG A 188 5.56 17.92 -11.97
C ARG A 188 6.80 17.10 -11.65
N SER A 189 6.67 15.77 -11.58
CA SER A 189 7.81 14.87 -11.32
C SER A 189 8.89 14.99 -12.40
N ILE A 190 8.52 15.11 -13.68
CA ILE A 190 9.47 15.30 -14.78
C ILE A 190 10.12 16.71 -14.72
N GLY A 191 9.35 17.75 -14.43
CA GLY A 191 9.86 19.12 -14.32
C GLY A 191 10.90 19.34 -13.23
N THR A 192 10.86 18.54 -12.14
CA THR A 192 11.86 18.57 -11.07
C THR A 192 13.19 17.97 -11.51
N ILE A 193 13.19 16.97 -12.40
CA ILE A 193 14.42 16.33 -12.93
C ILE A 193 15.19 17.31 -13.84
N PHE A 194 14.50 18.13 -14.62
CA PHE A 194 15.13 19.10 -15.53
C PHE A 194 15.59 20.42 -14.88
N LYS A 195 15.26 20.68 -13.60
CA LYS A 195 15.73 21.88 -12.87
C LYS A 195 17.13 21.75 -12.27
N TYR A 196 17.74 20.56 -12.32
CA TYR A 196 19.07 20.27 -11.78
C TYR A 196 20.10 19.89 -12.86
N HIS A 197 19.84 20.22 -14.13
CA HIS A 197 20.79 20.10 -15.23
C HIS A 197 21.03 21.44 -15.93
#